data_AF-A0A3S3YW45-F1
#
_entry.id   AF-A0A3S3YW45-F1
#
_cell.length_a   1.000
_cell.length_b   1.000
_cell.length_c   1.000
_cell.angle_alpha   90.00
_cell.angle_beta   90.00
_cell.angle_gamma   90.00
#
_symmetry.space_group_name_H-M   'P 1'
#
loop_
_entity.id
_entity.type
_entity.pdbx_description
1 polymer ?
#
loop_
_entity_poly.entity_id
_entity_poly.type
_entity_poly.pdbx_seq_one_letter_code
_entity_poly.pdbx_strand_id
1 'polypeptide(L)'
;MAHNLNFNQQNNEYSFFSVKEKAWHNLGRIVDRYPTSAEAIQYAGLDYSVEKRPLFTYDTENHYGETDLIIPEIKVPNYYATVRTDTEDVLGVVGRDYEIVQNVDAFQFFDAIVGGGDGILYETAGALGKGERIFITAKLPDYVRVGKDDLIEQYLFLTTSHNGFGSITAAFTPIRVVCNNSATRCAA
;
A
#
# COMPACT_ATOMS: atom_id res chain seq x y z
N MET A 1 8.73 11.07 11.65
CA MET A 1 9.03 9.71 12.15
C MET A 1 9.42 8.82 10.98
N ALA A 2 10.47 8.01 11.09
CA ALA A 2 11.12 7.36 9.93
C ALA A 2 10.36 6.17 9.31
N HIS A 3 9.28 5.67 9.94
CA HIS A 3 8.55 4.49 9.45
C HIS A 3 7.50 4.83 8.38
N ASN A 4 6.81 5.97 8.51
CA ASN A 4 5.73 6.46 7.63
C ASN A 4 4.61 5.42 7.33
N LEU A 5 4.37 4.51 8.28
CA LEU A 5 3.25 3.57 8.21
C LEU A 5 1.92 4.29 8.41
N ASN A 6 0.90 3.85 7.67
CA ASN A 6 -0.44 4.37 7.82
C ASN A 6 -1.01 4.03 9.20
N PHE A 7 -1.56 5.05 9.85
CA PHE A 7 -2.24 4.92 11.12
C PHE A 7 -3.73 5.08 10.87
N ASN A 8 -4.50 4.03 11.12
CA ASN A 8 -5.94 4.07 10.98
C ASN A 8 -6.55 4.62 12.28
N GLN A 9 -7.17 5.80 12.17
CA GLN A 9 -7.75 6.50 13.30
C GLN A 9 -9.04 5.85 13.82
N GLN A 10 -9.73 5.04 13.00
CA GLN A 10 -11.02 4.45 13.38
C GLN A 10 -10.84 3.31 14.39
N ASN A 11 -9.82 2.49 14.20
CA ASN A 11 -9.48 1.35 15.05
C ASN A 11 -8.22 1.57 15.90
N ASN A 12 -7.57 2.74 15.78
CA ASN A 12 -6.40 3.14 16.56
C ASN A 12 -5.21 2.18 16.39
N GLU A 13 -5.05 1.64 15.19
CA GLU A 13 -4.05 0.63 14.83
C GLU A 13 -3.22 1.07 13.60
N TYR A 14 -1.99 0.55 13.49
CA TYR A 14 -1.16 0.75 12.32
C TYR A 14 -1.44 -0.32 11.26
N SER A 15 -1.62 0.11 10.02
CA SER A 15 -1.89 -0.74 8.85
C SER A 15 -0.61 -1.47 8.41
N PHE A 16 -0.18 -2.46 9.21
CA PHE A 16 1.02 -3.26 8.99
C PHE A 16 0.92 -4.61 9.72
N PHE A 17 1.38 -5.68 9.08
CA PHE A 17 1.66 -6.94 9.77
C PHE A 17 3.06 -7.49 9.47
N SER A 18 3.54 -8.34 10.38
CA SER A 18 4.79 -9.09 10.26
C SER A 18 4.62 -10.51 10.80
N VAL A 19 5.18 -11.50 10.12
CA VAL A 19 5.18 -12.90 10.59
C VAL A 19 6.35 -13.14 11.54
N LYS A 20 6.08 -13.75 12.72
CA LYS A 20 7.01 -14.22 13.77
C LYS A 20 7.90 -13.17 14.43
N GLU A 21 8.39 -12.19 13.69
CA GLU A 21 9.36 -11.20 14.15
C GLU A 21 8.74 -9.82 14.27
N LYS A 22 9.13 -9.12 15.34
CA LYS A 22 8.79 -7.72 15.54
C LYS A 22 9.65 -6.84 14.64
N ALA A 23 9.02 -5.94 13.91
CA ALA A 23 9.73 -4.86 13.24
C ALA A 23 10.33 -3.88 14.28
N TRP A 24 11.39 -3.16 13.89
CA TRP A 24 12.15 -2.28 14.78
C TRP A 24 11.30 -1.17 15.46
N HIS A 25 10.21 -0.76 14.82
CA HIS A 25 9.30 0.27 15.34
C HIS A 25 8.25 -0.28 16.32
N ASN A 26 8.14 -1.61 16.50
CA ASN A 26 7.14 -2.26 17.36
C ASN A 26 5.69 -1.83 17.06
N LEU A 27 5.36 -1.58 15.79
CA LEU A 27 4.02 -1.19 15.34
C LEU A 27 3.41 -2.30 14.48
N GLY A 28 2.08 -2.31 14.41
CA GLY A 28 1.31 -3.27 13.63
C GLY A 28 1.12 -4.62 14.31
N ARG A 29 0.56 -5.57 13.57
CA ARG A 29 0.16 -6.88 14.07
C ARG A 29 1.25 -7.92 13.81
N ILE A 30 1.60 -8.71 14.82
CA ILE A 30 2.51 -9.86 14.66
C ILE A 30 1.66 -11.12 14.57
N VAL A 31 1.96 -11.97 13.60
CA VAL A 31 1.24 -13.23 13.38
C VAL A 31 2.20 -14.41 13.44
N ASP A 32 1.77 -15.52 14.02
CA ASP A 32 2.66 -16.68 14.25
C ASP A 32 2.81 -17.58 13.02
N ARG A 33 1.80 -17.60 12.14
CA ARG A 33 1.77 -18.38 10.90
C ARG A 33 1.71 -17.49 9.68
N TYR A 34 2.16 -18.02 8.56
CA TYR A 34 2.00 -17.40 7.25
C TYR A 34 0.49 -17.30 6.92
N PRO A 35 -0.05 -16.08 6.74
CA PRO A 35 -1.45 -15.89 6.42
C PRO A 35 -1.73 -16.20 4.94
N THR A 36 -2.99 -16.48 4.62
CA THR A 36 -3.47 -16.45 3.22
C THR A 36 -3.60 -15.01 2.73
N SER A 37 -3.78 -14.77 1.42
CA SER A 37 -3.97 -13.42 0.88
C SER A 37 -5.17 -12.70 1.51
N ALA A 38 -6.28 -13.40 1.71
CA ALA A 38 -7.45 -12.86 2.40
C ALA A 38 -7.13 -12.44 3.86
N GLU A 39 -6.41 -13.27 4.60
CA GLU A 39 -6.00 -12.95 5.98
C GLU A 39 -4.95 -11.82 6.03
N ALA A 40 -4.03 -11.80 5.08
CA ALA A 40 -2.96 -10.81 4.98
C ALA A 40 -3.53 -9.40 4.76
N ILE A 41 -4.53 -9.26 3.87
CA ILE A 41 -5.24 -7.99 3.64
C ILE A 41 -5.88 -7.48 4.94
N GLN A 42 -6.56 -8.36 5.66
CA GLN A 42 -7.23 -8.04 6.92
C GLN A 42 -6.22 -7.65 8.01
N TYR A 43 -5.15 -8.43 8.18
CA TYR A 43 -4.11 -8.15 9.18
C TYR A 43 -3.32 -6.88 8.88
N ALA A 44 -3.15 -6.54 7.61
CA ALA A 44 -2.50 -5.32 7.18
C ALA A 44 -3.40 -4.07 7.25
N GLY A 45 -4.71 -4.23 7.49
CA GLY A 45 -5.68 -3.12 7.41
C GLY A 45 -5.81 -2.56 5.98
N LEU A 46 -5.64 -3.41 4.97
CA LEU A 46 -5.67 -3.04 3.55
C LEU A 46 -7.01 -3.33 2.87
N ASP A 47 -8.00 -3.79 3.63
CA ASP A 47 -9.36 -4.09 3.17
C ASP A 47 -10.19 -2.80 2.99
N TYR A 48 -9.68 -1.87 2.21
CA TYR A 48 -10.39 -0.65 1.83
C TYR A 48 -10.44 -0.53 0.32
N SER A 49 -11.52 0.07 -0.17
CA SER A 49 -11.70 0.37 -1.58
C SER A 49 -11.26 1.80 -1.87
N VAL A 50 -10.72 1.99 -3.07
CA VAL A 50 -10.36 3.31 -3.59
C VAL A 50 -11.22 3.60 -4.79
N GLU A 51 -11.83 4.79 -4.81
CA GLU A 51 -12.70 5.26 -5.88
C GLU A 51 -12.14 6.49 -6.57
N LYS A 52 -12.51 6.65 -7.84
CA LYS A 52 -12.18 7.81 -8.66
C LYS A 52 -13.36 8.78 -8.64
N ARG A 53 -13.20 9.93 -7.99
CA ARG A 53 -14.25 10.95 -7.87
C ARG A 53 -13.93 12.20 -8.70
N PRO A 54 -14.92 12.86 -9.33
CA PRO A 54 -14.68 14.10 -10.07
C PRO A 54 -14.08 15.20 -9.17
N LEU A 55 -13.11 15.95 -9.70
CA LEU A 55 -12.50 17.07 -9.00
C LEU A 55 -13.24 18.37 -9.32
N PHE A 56 -13.48 19.19 -8.29
CA PHE A 56 -14.09 20.51 -8.40
C PHE A 56 -13.17 21.57 -7.79
N THR A 57 -13.29 22.80 -8.29
CA THR A 57 -12.61 23.98 -7.77
C THR A 57 -13.60 25.15 -7.59
N TYR A 58 -13.12 26.21 -6.96
CA TYR A 58 -13.90 27.40 -6.65
C TYR A 58 -13.87 28.39 -7.81
N ASP A 59 -14.95 29.15 -7.98
CA ASP A 59 -14.94 30.34 -8.84
C ASP A 59 -14.22 31.51 -8.16
N THR A 60 -14.07 32.63 -8.86
CA THR A 60 -13.35 33.80 -8.34
C THR A 60 -14.02 34.40 -7.10
N GLU A 61 -15.36 34.36 -7.02
CA GLU A 61 -16.10 34.88 -5.87
C GLU A 61 -15.90 34.02 -4.63
N ASN A 62 -15.99 32.70 -4.75
CA ASN A 62 -15.74 31.76 -3.66
C ASN A 62 -14.25 31.65 -3.28
N HIS A 63 -13.33 31.97 -4.20
CA HIS A 63 -11.88 31.91 -3.93
C HIS A 63 -11.35 33.13 -3.15
N TYR A 64 -11.91 34.31 -3.38
CA TYR A 64 -11.46 35.57 -2.76
C TYR A 64 -12.50 36.22 -1.83
N GLY A 65 -13.76 35.80 -1.91
CA GLY A 65 -14.84 36.33 -1.10
C GLY A 65 -14.81 35.80 0.33
N GLU A 66 -15.22 36.65 1.26
CA GLU A 66 -15.50 36.26 2.66
C GLU A 66 -16.98 35.85 2.76
N THR A 67 -17.37 34.77 2.09
CA THR A 67 -18.73 34.21 2.23
C THR A 67 -18.74 33.07 3.25
N ASP A 68 -19.80 33.01 4.07
CA ASP A 68 -19.98 31.92 5.05
C ASP A 68 -20.22 30.55 4.40
N LEU A 69 -20.60 30.54 3.12
CA LEU A 69 -20.83 29.34 2.33
C LEU A 69 -19.94 29.36 1.08
N ILE A 70 -19.06 28.37 0.98
CA ILE A 70 -18.13 28.17 -0.14
C ILE A 70 -18.56 26.88 -0.84
N ILE A 71 -19.02 26.97 -2.10
CA ILE A 71 -19.45 25.82 -2.89
C ILE A 71 -18.53 25.66 -4.11
N PRO A 72 -17.84 24.52 -4.27
CA PRO A 72 -17.03 24.28 -5.46
C PRO A 72 -17.93 23.83 -6.63
N GLU A 73 -18.14 24.72 -7.60
CA GLU A 73 -19.02 24.45 -8.76
C GLU A 73 -18.25 24.20 -10.06
N ILE A 74 -16.97 24.61 -10.13
CA ILE A 74 -16.18 24.47 -11.35
C ILE A 74 -15.58 23.06 -11.41
N LYS A 75 -16.18 22.19 -12.22
CA LYS A 75 -15.62 20.86 -12.51
C LYS A 75 -14.30 20.98 -13.28
N VAL A 76 -13.24 20.35 -12.78
CA VAL A 76 -11.95 20.28 -13.47
C VAL A 76 -12.01 19.13 -14.50
N PRO A 77 -11.99 19.42 -15.82
CA PRO A 77 -12.13 18.37 -16.83
C PRO A 77 -10.89 17.47 -16.88
N ASN A 78 -11.10 16.17 -17.06
CA ASN A 78 -10.06 15.14 -17.16
C ASN A 78 -9.20 14.90 -15.90
N TYR A 79 -9.52 15.54 -14.77
CA TYR A 79 -8.86 15.31 -13.48
C TYR A 79 -9.86 14.76 -12.47
N TYR A 80 -9.37 13.82 -11.66
CA TYR A 80 -10.16 13.10 -10.67
C TYR A 80 -9.35 12.97 -9.38
N ALA A 81 -10.02 12.93 -8.25
CA ALA A 81 -9.41 12.57 -6.97
C ALA A 81 -9.54 11.06 -6.75
N THR A 82 -8.47 10.41 -6.30
CA THR A 82 -8.56 9.07 -5.73
C THR A 82 -8.88 9.19 -4.25
N VAL A 83 -9.95 8.54 -3.81
CA VAL A 83 -10.49 8.68 -2.46
C VAL A 83 -10.69 7.31 -1.86
N ARG A 84 -10.25 7.14 -0.61
CA ARG A 84 -10.51 5.95 0.20
C ARG A 84 -11.96 5.98 0.69
N THR A 85 -12.75 4.95 0.44
CA THR A 85 -14.22 4.99 0.68
C THR A 85 -14.64 4.88 2.15
N ASP A 86 -13.75 4.45 3.02
CA ASP A 86 -14.00 4.23 4.45
C ASP A 86 -13.62 5.44 5.32
N THR A 87 -12.53 6.14 4.99
CA THR A 87 -12.09 7.35 5.71
C THR A 87 -12.40 8.65 4.98
N GLU A 88 -12.84 8.56 3.72
CA GLU A 88 -13.04 9.71 2.83
C GLU A 88 -11.75 10.52 2.58
N ASP A 89 -10.58 9.90 2.83
CA ASP A 89 -9.28 10.52 2.62
C ASP A 89 -8.95 10.61 1.13
N VAL A 90 -8.61 11.81 0.69
CA VAL A 90 -8.05 12.05 -0.64
C VAL A 90 -6.58 11.57 -0.66
N LEU A 91 -6.30 10.59 -1.52
CA LEU A 91 -4.99 9.96 -1.68
C LEU A 91 -4.14 10.65 -2.75
N GLY A 92 -4.77 11.17 -3.80
CA GLY A 92 -4.09 11.92 -4.86
C GLY A 92 -5.02 12.43 -5.95
N VAL A 93 -4.44 13.11 -6.93
CA VAL A 93 -5.13 13.62 -8.12
C VAL A 93 -4.58 12.91 -9.34
N VAL A 94 -5.48 12.32 -10.13
CA VAL A 94 -5.16 11.46 -11.27
C VAL A 94 -5.84 11.93 -12.55
N GLY A 95 -5.24 11.58 -13.68
CA GLY A 95 -5.80 11.86 -15.00
C GLY A 95 -6.95 10.93 -15.40
N ARG A 96 -7.58 11.23 -16.52
CA ARG A 96 -8.67 10.44 -17.10
C ARG A 96 -8.32 8.96 -17.32
N ASP A 97 -7.13 8.67 -17.82
CA ASP A 97 -6.75 7.31 -18.22
C ASP A 97 -6.12 6.50 -17.08
N TYR A 98 -6.08 7.05 -15.86
CA TYR A 98 -5.62 6.32 -14.68
C TYR A 98 -6.67 5.30 -14.23
N GLU A 99 -6.27 4.03 -14.19
CA GLU A 99 -7.06 2.91 -13.68
C GLU A 99 -6.64 2.58 -12.25
N ILE A 100 -7.64 2.45 -11.36
CA ILE A 100 -7.41 2.07 -9.97
C ILE A 100 -7.29 0.56 -9.89
N VAL A 101 -6.13 0.06 -9.44
CA VAL A 101 -5.96 -1.35 -9.10
C VAL A 101 -6.27 -1.53 -7.62
N GLN A 102 -7.33 -2.26 -7.30
CA GLN A 102 -7.72 -2.45 -5.90
C GLN A 102 -6.66 -3.26 -5.15
N ASN A 103 -6.59 -3.06 -3.83
CA ASN A 103 -5.65 -3.81 -3.00
C ASN A 103 -5.88 -5.32 -3.16
N VAL A 104 -7.15 -5.76 -3.18
CA VAL A 104 -7.52 -7.17 -3.40
C VAL A 104 -6.94 -7.70 -4.72
N ASP A 105 -7.04 -6.93 -5.81
CA ASP A 105 -6.52 -7.32 -7.12
C ASP A 105 -4.99 -7.39 -7.11
N ALA A 106 -4.32 -6.49 -6.40
CA ALA A 106 -2.86 -6.51 -6.25
C ALA A 106 -2.38 -7.76 -5.48
N PHE A 107 -3.11 -8.18 -4.45
CA PHE A 107 -2.83 -9.43 -3.73
C PHE A 107 -3.10 -10.65 -4.61
N GLN A 108 -4.18 -10.67 -5.39
CA GLN A 108 -4.47 -11.76 -6.34
C GLN A 108 -3.43 -11.86 -7.45
N PHE A 109 -2.97 -10.73 -7.98
CA PHE A 109 -1.88 -10.68 -8.96
C PHE A 109 -0.59 -11.25 -8.35
N PHE A 110 -0.30 -10.88 -7.11
CA PHE A 110 0.83 -11.41 -6.37
C PHE A 110 0.68 -12.93 -6.13
N ASP A 111 -0.54 -13.39 -5.83
CA ASP A 111 -0.85 -14.81 -5.68
C ASP A 111 -0.54 -15.60 -6.95
N ALA A 112 -0.88 -15.05 -8.11
CA ALA A 112 -0.62 -15.69 -9.40
C ALA A 112 0.89 -15.82 -9.71
N ILE A 113 1.73 -14.92 -9.18
CA ILE A 113 3.18 -14.97 -9.38
C ILE A 113 3.84 -16.04 -8.49
N VAL A 114 3.43 -16.12 -7.23
CA VAL A 114 4.10 -16.97 -6.22
C VAL A 114 3.44 -18.34 -6.07
N GLY A 115 2.14 -18.48 -6.41
CA GLY A 115 1.32 -19.67 -6.17
C GLY A 115 1.58 -20.90 -7.06
N GLY A 116 2.65 -20.93 -7.85
CA GLY A 116 2.90 -21.96 -8.87
C GLY A 116 3.40 -23.33 -8.37
N GLY A 117 3.74 -23.51 -7.09
CA GLY A 117 4.33 -24.78 -6.62
C GLY A 117 4.18 -25.11 -5.13
N ASP A 118 4.58 -24.21 -4.23
CA ASP A 118 4.74 -24.53 -2.79
C ASP A 118 3.90 -23.66 -1.83
N GLY A 119 2.92 -22.92 -2.38
CA GLY A 119 2.13 -21.98 -1.61
C GLY A 119 2.91 -20.70 -1.24
N ILE A 120 2.17 -19.69 -0.79
CA ILE A 120 2.69 -18.33 -0.65
C ILE A 120 2.96 -18.05 0.81
N LEU A 121 4.20 -17.67 1.10
CA LEU A 121 4.63 -17.36 2.46
C LEU A 121 4.66 -15.84 2.65
N TYR A 122 3.49 -15.22 2.81
CA TYR A 122 3.39 -13.79 3.08
C TYR A 122 4.14 -13.40 4.36
N GLU A 123 5.20 -12.62 4.25
CA GLU A 123 6.07 -12.26 5.36
C GLU A 123 5.64 -10.94 6.02
N THR A 124 5.42 -9.91 5.22
CA THR A 124 4.95 -8.59 5.67
C THR A 124 4.03 -7.95 4.63
N ALA A 125 3.08 -7.14 5.08
CA ALA A 125 2.42 -6.17 4.23
C ALA A 125 1.99 -4.96 5.05
N GLY A 126 1.80 -3.83 4.38
CA GLY A 126 1.29 -2.63 5.04
C GLY A 126 1.01 -1.48 4.07
N ALA A 127 0.41 -0.44 4.63
CA ALA A 127 0.16 0.83 3.98
C ALA A 127 1.12 1.91 4.48
N LEU A 128 1.47 2.83 3.58
CA LEU A 128 2.31 4.00 3.84
C LEU A 128 1.47 5.28 3.72
N GLY A 129 1.82 6.30 4.49
CA GLY A 129 1.14 7.60 4.50
C GLY A 129 -0.32 7.50 4.96
N LYS A 130 -1.25 7.95 4.14
CA LYS A 130 -2.72 7.84 4.33
C LYS A 130 -3.30 6.53 3.78
N GLY A 131 -2.47 5.65 3.22
CA GLY A 131 -2.93 4.49 2.46
C GLY A 131 -2.81 4.68 0.95
N GLU A 132 -2.13 5.75 0.50
CA GLU A 132 -1.89 5.98 -0.92
C GLU A 132 -0.87 5.01 -1.50
N ARG A 133 -0.02 4.39 -0.68
CA ARG A 133 0.93 3.36 -1.11
C ARG A 133 0.80 2.13 -0.26
N ILE A 134 0.84 0.97 -0.88
CA ILE A 134 0.90 -0.31 -0.17
C ILE A 134 2.16 -1.06 -0.59
N PHE A 135 2.61 -1.92 0.31
CA PHE A 135 3.66 -2.88 0.02
C PHE A 135 3.29 -4.26 0.55
N ILE A 136 3.75 -5.28 -0.18
CA ILE A 136 3.53 -6.69 0.09
C ILE A 136 4.88 -7.37 -0.06
N THR A 137 5.20 -8.30 0.83
CA THR A 137 6.41 -9.10 0.76
C THR A 137 6.06 -10.55 1.05
N ALA A 138 6.48 -11.47 0.19
CA ALA A 138 6.44 -12.89 0.49
C ALA A 138 7.82 -13.51 0.38
N LYS A 139 8.04 -14.50 1.24
CA LYS A 139 9.23 -15.32 1.27
C LYS A 139 9.15 -16.37 0.17
N LEU A 140 10.22 -16.50 -0.58
CA LEU A 140 10.37 -17.55 -1.59
C LEU A 140 10.99 -18.79 -0.94
N PRO A 141 10.64 -20.01 -1.42
CA PRO A 141 11.20 -21.25 -0.89
C PRO A 141 12.69 -21.39 -1.19
N ASP A 142 13.16 -20.75 -2.27
CA ASP A 142 14.55 -20.79 -2.69
C ASP A 142 15.44 -19.83 -1.86
N TYR A 143 16.59 -20.35 -1.43
CA TYR A 143 17.64 -19.59 -0.78
C TYR A 143 18.85 -19.44 -1.71
N VAL A 144 19.48 -18.26 -1.72
CA VAL A 144 20.77 -18.09 -2.40
C VAL A 144 21.86 -18.54 -1.44
N ARG A 145 22.60 -19.57 -1.82
CA ARG A 145 23.81 -19.94 -1.10
C ARG A 145 24.99 -19.11 -1.61
N VAL A 146 25.60 -18.32 -0.73
CA VAL A 146 26.86 -17.59 -1.02
C VAL A 146 28.00 -18.28 -0.27
N GLY A 147 28.95 -18.85 -1.00
CA GLY A 147 30.03 -19.64 -0.38
C GLY A 147 29.57 -21.00 0.15
N LYS A 148 30.12 -21.48 1.27
CA LYS A 148 29.83 -22.82 1.80
C LYS A 148 28.56 -22.89 2.65
N ASP A 149 28.39 -21.95 3.58
CA ASP A 149 27.37 -22.02 4.64
C ASP A 149 26.52 -20.75 4.81
N ASP A 150 26.68 -19.72 3.97
CA ASP A 150 25.84 -18.51 4.04
C ASP A 150 24.60 -18.69 3.17
N LEU A 151 23.44 -18.80 3.80
CA LEU A 151 22.14 -18.96 3.16
C LEU A 151 21.38 -17.65 3.27
N ILE A 152 21.18 -16.98 2.14
CA ILE A 152 20.43 -15.73 2.07
C ILE A 152 19.01 -16.05 1.64
N GLU A 153 18.05 -15.69 2.50
CA GLU A 153 16.64 -15.79 2.19
C GLU A 153 16.26 -14.82 1.06
N GLN A 154 15.39 -15.26 0.16
CA GLN A 154 14.86 -14.40 -0.89
C GLN A 154 13.41 -14.02 -0.60
N TYR A 155 13.10 -12.76 -0.86
CA TYR A 155 11.76 -12.23 -0.77
C TYR A 155 11.35 -11.63 -2.10
N LEU A 156 10.09 -11.85 -2.48
CA LEU A 156 9.44 -11.10 -3.53
C LEU A 156 8.69 -9.93 -2.89
N PHE A 157 9.06 -8.72 -3.29
CA PHE A 157 8.44 -7.47 -2.88
C PHE A 157 7.55 -6.96 -4.01
N LEU A 158 6.36 -6.47 -3.65
CA LEU A 158 5.47 -5.72 -4.53
C LEU A 158 5.04 -4.43 -3.86
N THR A 159 4.99 -3.34 -4.62
CA THR A 159 4.37 -2.08 -4.19
C THR A 159 3.45 -1.52 -5.26
N THR A 160 2.36 -0.90 -4.84
CA THR A 160 1.45 -0.16 -5.72
C THR A 160 1.05 1.15 -5.06
N SER A 161 0.60 2.11 -5.87
CA SER A 161 0.30 3.48 -5.49
C SER A 161 -1.03 3.94 -6.07
N HIS A 162 -1.88 4.50 -5.22
CA HIS A 162 -3.20 5.06 -5.51
C HIS A 162 -3.17 6.57 -5.78
N ASN A 163 -2.04 7.24 -5.57
CA ASN A 163 -1.92 8.69 -5.76
C ASN A 163 -1.65 9.14 -7.20
N GLY A 164 -1.64 8.20 -8.17
CA GLY A 164 -1.25 8.47 -9.56
C GLY A 164 0.25 8.58 -9.82
N PHE A 165 1.07 8.58 -8.77
CA PHE A 165 2.53 8.62 -8.85
C PHE A 165 3.13 7.26 -8.53
N GLY A 166 3.42 6.51 -9.58
CA GLY A 166 4.09 5.21 -9.52
C GLY A 166 3.30 4.12 -10.21
N SER A 167 4.04 3.14 -10.74
CA SER A 167 3.49 1.90 -11.27
C SER A 167 3.42 0.84 -10.17
N ILE A 168 2.75 -0.26 -10.47
CA ILE A 168 2.98 -1.52 -9.75
C ILE A 168 4.43 -1.93 -10.02
N THR A 169 5.21 -2.11 -8.97
CA THR A 169 6.60 -2.55 -9.07
C THR A 169 6.76 -3.83 -8.26
N ALA A 170 7.32 -4.86 -8.91
CA ALA A 170 7.71 -6.09 -8.25
C ALA A 170 9.24 -6.25 -8.35
N ALA A 171 9.89 -6.61 -7.25
CA ALA A 171 11.33 -6.77 -7.18
C ALA A 171 11.72 -7.91 -6.23
N PHE A 172 12.83 -8.59 -6.52
CA PHE A 172 13.44 -9.54 -5.60
C PHE A 172 14.34 -8.79 -4.62
N THR A 173 14.27 -9.13 -3.35
CA THR A 173 15.06 -8.50 -2.30
C THR A 173 15.48 -9.51 -1.24
N PRO A 174 16.73 -9.46 -0.74
CA PRO A 174 17.18 -10.29 0.37
C PRO A 174 16.80 -9.69 1.74
N ILE A 175 16.17 -8.51 1.77
CA ILE A 175 15.79 -7.82 3.01
C ILE A 175 14.27 -7.82 3.19
N ARG A 176 13.82 -8.06 4.42
CA ARG A 176 12.41 -7.88 4.78
C ARG A 176 12.03 -6.41 4.75
N VAL A 177 10.93 -6.09 4.07
CA VAL A 177 10.39 -4.73 4.01
C VAL A 177 9.44 -4.50 5.19
N VAL A 178 9.79 -3.52 6.04
CA VAL A 178 9.02 -3.19 7.26
C VAL A 178 8.62 -1.72 7.36
N CYS A 179 9.20 -0.84 6.53
CA CYS A 179 8.94 0.58 6.59
C CYS A 179 9.20 1.28 5.24
N ASN A 180 8.85 2.56 5.17
CA ASN A 180 8.99 3.38 3.98
C ASN A 180 10.41 3.39 3.40
N ASN A 181 11.44 3.42 4.24
CA ASN A 181 12.84 3.42 3.77
C ASN A 181 13.18 2.13 3.03
N SER A 182 12.79 0.97 3.58
CA SER A 182 13.03 -0.33 2.94
C SER A 182 12.21 -0.47 1.66
N ALA A 183 10.94 -0.03 1.67
CA ALA A 183 10.07 -0.09 0.50
C ALA A 183 10.60 0.80 -0.65
N THR A 184 11.01 2.03 -0.33
CA THR A 184 11.58 2.96 -1.32
C THR A 184 12.85 2.41 -1.93
N ARG A 185 13.71 1.75 -1.13
CA ARG A 185 14.94 1.13 -1.62
C ARG A 185 14.68 -0.06 -2.55
N CYS A 186 13.65 -0.85 -2.30
CA CYS A 186 13.33 -2.02 -3.14
C CYS A 186 12.58 -1.64 -4.43
N ALA A 187 11.96 -0.46 -4.46
CA ALA A 187 11.20 0.04 -5.61
C ALA A 187 12.02 0.90 -6.58
N ALA A 188 13.28 1.21 -6.25
CA ALA A 188 14.20 2.03 -7.05
C ALA A 188 15.16 1.14 -7.84
#